data_AF-A0A814M260-F1
#
_entry.id   AF-A0A814M260-F1
#
_cell.length_a   1.000
_cell.length_b   1.000
_cell.length_c   1.000
_cell.angle_alpha   90.00
_cell.angle_beta   90.00
_cell.angle_gamma   90.00
#
_symmetry.space_group_name_H-M   'P 1'
#
loop_
_entity.id
_entity.type
_entity.pdbx_description
1 polymer ?
#
loop_
_entity_poly.entity_id
_entity_poly.type
_entity_poly.pdbx_seq_one_letter_code
_entity_poly.pdbx_strand_id
1 'polypeptide(L)'
;YETRALNILQSGYVPIEYERTQENIDFLRQKFLSFLQSHAMAVTKFINKLPGFDRLDKRDMNAMMNDNFFPILGYRSYKLFLEDDCFLMLDENIQYDKKVVSLIFGDEIQKKGFDYSFRIRSFKLTEVEVALSAAFILTTFSKNLSNMDLVKELNEYYGRALYYAFTLNKRNRDFIENYIGELCKFPQMNNMCLDVDYIFN
;
A
#
# COMPACT_ATOMS: atom_id res chain seq x y z
N TYR A 1 13.59 2.39 2.09
CA TYR A 1 12.77 2.76 3.27
C TYR A 1 13.18 1.96 4.50
N GLU A 2 13.32 0.62 4.42
CA GLU A 2 13.73 -0.24 5.54
C GLU A 2 15.09 0.11 6.18
N THR A 3 16.14 0.35 5.39
CA THR A 3 17.45 0.77 5.94
C THR A 3 17.35 2.08 6.72
N ARG A 4 16.47 3.00 6.29
CA ARG A 4 16.25 4.27 6.99
C ARG A 4 15.48 4.07 8.28
N ALA A 5 14.44 3.23 8.29
CA ALA A 5 13.69 2.89 9.49
C ALA A 5 14.56 2.17 10.55
N LEU A 6 15.41 1.23 10.13
CA LEU A 6 16.38 0.57 11.02
C LEU A 6 17.40 1.56 11.59
N ASN A 7 17.90 2.49 10.78
CA ASN A 7 18.81 3.52 11.25
C ASN A 7 18.13 4.48 12.25
N ILE A 8 16.85 4.81 12.04
CA ILE A 8 16.04 5.65 12.94
C ILE A 8 15.82 4.97 14.29
N LEU A 9 15.49 3.67 14.28
CA LEU A 9 15.39 2.85 15.49
C LEU A 9 16.72 2.81 16.25
N GLN A 10 17.84 2.67 15.54
CA GLN A 10 19.17 2.62 16.13
C GLN A 10 19.69 3.99 16.59
N SER A 11 19.19 5.10 16.03
CA SER A 11 19.64 6.46 16.38
C SER A 11 18.99 7.02 17.64
N GLY A 12 18.05 6.29 18.27
CA GLY A 12 17.28 6.80 19.41
C GLY A 12 16.32 7.92 19.01
N TYR A 13 15.81 7.89 17.78
CA TYR A 13 14.79 8.85 17.34
C TYR A 13 13.56 8.74 18.24
N VAL A 14 13.06 9.90 18.67
CA VAL A 14 11.83 10.03 19.43
C VAL A 14 10.80 10.71 18.52
N PRO A 15 9.66 10.06 18.22
CA PRO A 15 8.61 10.67 17.41
C PRO A 15 8.16 12.01 18.00
N ILE A 16 7.96 13.00 17.13
CA ILE A 16 7.37 14.27 17.53
C ILE A 16 5.90 14.04 17.85
N GLU A 17 5.50 14.38 19.07
CA GLU A 17 4.12 14.29 19.48
C GLU A 17 3.31 15.50 19.02
N TYR A 18 2.25 15.25 18.27
CA TYR A 18 1.30 16.28 17.83
C TYR A 18 0.03 16.23 18.67
N GLU A 19 -0.40 17.38 19.18
CA GLU A 19 -1.71 17.52 19.82
C GLU A 19 -2.82 17.56 18.76
N ARG A 20 -4.04 17.16 19.14
CA ARG A 20 -5.22 17.16 18.26
C ARG A 20 -5.79 18.58 18.11
N THR A 21 -5.10 19.40 17.33
CA THR A 21 -5.55 20.73 16.91
C THR A 21 -5.76 20.76 15.39
N GLN A 22 -6.63 21.64 14.90
CA GLN A 22 -6.87 21.76 13.45
C GLN A 22 -5.58 22.13 12.70
N GLU A 23 -4.77 23.03 13.26
CA GLU A 23 -3.48 23.44 12.69
C GLU A 23 -2.52 22.26 12.50
N ASN A 24 -2.37 21.39 13.50
CA ASN A 24 -1.53 20.20 13.39
C ASN A 24 -2.09 19.20 12.38
N ILE A 25 -3.41 19.01 12.34
CA ILE A 25 -4.06 18.12 11.39
C ILE A 25 -3.80 18.60 9.95
N ASP A 26 -3.98 19.90 9.69
CA ASP A 26 -3.76 20.48 8.37
C ASP A 26 -2.29 20.40 7.95
N PHE A 27 -1.36 20.68 8.87
CA PHE A 27 0.06 20.52 8.65
C PHE A 27 0.43 19.06 8.30
N LEU A 28 -0.04 18.09 9.08
CA LEU A 28 0.24 16.67 8.85
C LEU A 28 -0.39 16.18 7.53
N ARG A 29 -1.58 16.67 7.18
CA ARG A 29 -2.22 16.39 5.88
C ARG A 29 -1.41 16.93 4.71
N GLN A 30 -0.89 18.15 4.80
CA GLN A 30 -0.01 18.71 3.76
C GLN A 30 1.26 17.87 3.59
N LYS A 31 1.87 17.44 4.69
CA LYS A 31 3.05 16.55 4.68
C LYS A 31 2.73 15.20 4.06
N PHE A 32 1.59 14.63 4.42
CA PHE A 32 1.11 13.38 3.85
C PHE A 32 0.81 13.51 2.35
N LEU A 33 0.18 14.60 1.89
CA LEU A 33 -0.06 14.89 0.47
C LEU A 33 1.24 14.98 -0.33
N SER A 34 2.27 15.65 0.20
CA SER A 34 3.58 15.71 -0.44
C SER A 34 4.22 14.32 -0.56
N PHE A 35 4.10 13.51 0.49
CA PHE A 35 4.52 12.11 0.45
C PHE A 35 3.73 11.29 -0.59
N LEU A 36 2.42 11.50 -0.71
CA LEU A 36 1.57 10.81 -1.68
C LEU A 36 1.95 11.14 -3.14
N GLN A 37 2.39 12.36 -3.44
CA GLN A 37 2.92 12.70 -4.77
C GLN A 37 4.15 11.85 -5.12
N SER A 38 5.06 11.66 -4.17
CA SER A 38 6.22 10.79 -4.34
C SER A 38 5.83 9.32 -4.49
N HIS A 39 4.81 8.88 -3.73
CA HIS A 39 4.24 7.54 -3.87
C HIS A 39 3.65 7.32 -5.27
N ALA A 40 2.85 8.25 -5.78
CA ALA A 40 2.26 8.19 -7.12
C ALA A 40 3.33 8.03 -8.20
N MET A 41 4.38 8.85 -8.16
CA MET A 41 5.51 8.73 -9.09
C MET A 41 6.19 7.37 -9.02
N ALA A 42 6.36 6.81 -7.82
CA ALA A 42 6.97 5.51 -7.63
C ALA A 42 6.06 4.36 -8.12
N VAL A 43 4.74 4.45 -7.93
CA VAL A 43 3.77 3.48 -8.48
C VAL A 43 3.77 3.52 -10.00
N THR A 44 3.73 4.71 -10.62
CA THR A 44 3.83 4.83 -12.09
C THR A 44 5.10 4.20 -12.63
N LYS A 45 6.26 4.48 -11.99
CA LYS A 45 7.54 3.87 -12.38
C LYS A 45 7.55 2.35 -12.20
N PHE A 46 6.87 1.84 -11.18
CA PHE A 46 6.72 0.40 -10.96
C PHE A 46 5.86 -0.24 -12.05
N ILE A 47 4.68 0.31 -12.32
CA ILE A 47 3.74 -0.16 -13.35
C ILE A 47 4.42 -0.19 -14.72
N ASN A 48 5.13 0.87 -15.10
CA ASN A 48 5.84 0.95 -16.38
C ASN A 48 7.00 -0.05 -16.54
N LYS A 49 7.42 -0.71 -15.45
CA LYS A 49 8.46 -1.76 -15.47
C LYS A 49 7.87 -3.17 -15.45
N LEU A 50 6.55 -3.32 -15.24
CA LEU A 50 5.90 -4.61 -15.23
C LEU A 50 5.76 -5.13 -16.67
N PRO A 51 6.25 -6.35 -16.98
CA PRO A 51 6.03 -6.97 -18.28
C PRO A 51 4.55 -6.96 -18.70
N GLY A 52 4.30 -6.48 -19.92
CA GLY A 52 2.97 -6.41 -20.54
C GLY A 52 2.12 -5.21 -20.15
N PHE A 53 2.47 -4.45 -19.11
CA PHE A 53 1.75 -3.22 -18.73
C PHE A 53 2.04 -2.04 -19.66
N ASP A 54 3.10 -2.10 -20.45
CA ASP A 54 3.41 -1.15 -21.54
C ASP A 54 2.33 -1.11 -22.63
N ARG A 55 1.49 -2.16 -22.70
CA ARG A 55 0.36 -2.28 -23.64
C ARG A 55 -0.91 -1.56 -23.14
N LEU A 56 -0.95 -1.13 -21.88
CA LEU A 56 -2.10 -0.40 -21.34
C LEU A 56 -2.08 1.05 -21.85
N ASP A 57 -3.26 1.59 -22.13
CA ASP A 57 -3.36 3.01 -22.40
C ASP A 57 -3.30 3.83 -21.09
N LYS A 58 -3.10 5.14 -21.23
CA LYS A 58 -2.99 6.04 -20.08
C LYS A 58 -4.27 6.07 -19.23
N ARG A 59 -5.44 5.86 -19.84
CA ARG A 59 -6.73 5.90 -19.12
C ARG A 59 -6.84 4.70 -18.19
N ASP A 60 -6.54 3.51 -18.69
CA ASP A 60 -6.58 2.27 -17.93
C ASP A 60 -5.49 2.26 -16.86
N MET A 61 -4.29 2.76 -17.15
CA MET A 61 -3.25 2.96 -16.14
C MET A 61 -3.71 3.87 -14.99
N ASN A 62 -4.36 5.00 -15.31
CA ASN A 62 -4.88 5.92 -14.30
C ASN A 62 -6.00 5.27 -13.46
N ALA A 63 -6.91 4.53 -14.10
CA ALA A 63 -7.97 3.81 -13.40
C ALA A 63 -7.39 2.76 -12.44
N MET A 64 -6.41 1.97 -12.89
CA MET A 64 -5.72 1.01 -12.03
C MET A 64 -5.04 1.68 -10.84
N MET A 65 -4.40 2.84 -11.06
CA MET A 65 -3.75 3.59 -10.01
C MET A 65 -4.76 4.09 -8.97
N ASN A 66 -5.89 4.65 -9.41
CA ASN A 66 -6.93 5.16 -8.52
C ASN A 66 -7.56 4.05 -7.66
N ASP A 67 -7.85 2.90 -8.24
CA ASP A 67 -8.50 1.78 -7.54
C ASP A 67 -7.58 1.09 -6.52
N ASN A 68 -6.26 1.27 -6.63
CA ASN A 68 -5.28 0.54 -5.84
C ASN A 68 -4.29 1.44 -5.09
N PHE A 69 -4.48 2.76 -5.10
CA PHE A 69 -3.46 3.73 -4.66
C PHE A 69 -2.99 3.50 -3.21
N PHE A 70 -3.93 3.46 -2.27
CA PHE A 70 -3.65 3.26 -0.84
C PHE A 70 -3.31 1.81 -0.49
N PRO A 71 -3.98 0.79 -1.05
CA PRO A 71 -3.55 -0.59 -0.90
C PRO A 71 -2.10 -0.81 -1.31
N ILE A 72 -1.68 -0.28 -2.47
CA ILE A 72 -0.28 -0.37 -2.92
C ILE A 72 0.65 0.44 -2.03
N LEU A 73 0.20 1.55 -1.41
CA LEU A 73 0.99 2.25 -0.39
C LEU A 73 1.27 1.34 0.81
N GLY A 74 0.22 0.80 1.44
CA GLY A 74 0.36 -0.12 2.57
C GLY A 74 1.18 -1.36 2.22
N TYR A 75 0.96 -1.90 1.02
CA TYR A 75 1.69 -3.05 0.52
C TYR A 75 3.16 -2.79 0.19
N ARG A 76 3.56 -1.54 -0.07
CA ARG A 76 4.97 -1.17 -0.25
C ARG A 76 5.67 -0.80 1.05
N SER A 77 4.90 -0.48 2.09
CA SER A 77 5.42 -0.07 3.40
C SER A 77 5.22 -1.12 4.49
N TYR A 78 4.56 -2.25 4.23
CA TYR A 78 4.14 -3.22 5.25
C TYR A 78 5.27 -3.70 6.17
N LYS A 79 6.51 -3.79 5.68
CA LYS A 79 7.66 -4.21 6.49
C LYS A 79 8.09 -3.19 7.54
N LEU A 80 7.68 -1.93 7.36
CA LEU A 80 7.92 -0.84 8.30
C LEU A 80 6.93 -0.87 9.47
N PHE A 81 5.93 -1.76 9.44
CA PHE A 81 5.02 -1.97 10.57
C PHE A 81 5.67 -2.92 11.57
N LEU A 82 6.26 -2.39 12.64
CA LEU A 82 7.03 -3.11 13.65
C LEU A 82 6.49 -2.77 15.04
N GLU A 83 6.51 -3.73 15.96
CA GLU A 83 6.21 -3.48 17.39
C GLU A 83 4.91 -2.71 17.64
N ASP A 84 3.85 -3.03 16.89
CA ASP A 84 2.56 -2.36 16.99
C ASP A 84 2.55 -0.88 16.54
N ASP A 85 3.57 -0.42 15.80
CA ASP A 85 3.57 0.88 15.13
C ASP A 85 4.14 0.82 13.69
N CYS A 86 4.21 1.97 13.00
CA CYS A 86 4.71 2.13 11.64
C CYS A 86 5.87 3.13 11.59
N PHE A 87 7.01 2.67 11.07
CA PHE A 87 8.26 3.44 10.96
C PHE A 87 8.47 4.06 9.57
N LEU A 88 7.39 4.20 8.80
CA LEU A 88 7.41 4.98 7.58
C LEU A 88 7.60 6.46 7.94
N MET A 89 8.49 7.15 7.23
CA MET A 89 8.68 8.59 7.43
C MET A 89 7.99 9.37 6.31
N LEU A 90 7.15 10.34 6.68
CA LEU A 90 6.56 11.29 5.73
C LEU A 90 7.60 12.27 5.19
N ASP A 91 8.52 12.69 6.06
CA ASP A 91 9.70 13.49 5.69
C ASP A 91 10.92 13.10 6.55
N GLU A 92 11.80 14.05 6.87
CA GLU A 92 12.96 13.78 7.73
C GLU A 92 12.65 13.75 9.23
N ASN A 93 11.53 14.32 9.65
CA ASN A 93 11.20 14.54 11.06
C ASN A 93 9.89 13.87 11.48
N ILE A 94 9.01 13.53 10.53
CA ILE A 94 7.65 13.08 10.83
C ILE A 94 7.50 11.59 10.51
N GLN A 95 7.34 10.79 11.55
CA GLN A 95 6.96 9.38 11.45
C GLN A 95 5.45 9.26 11.17
N TYR A 96 5.08 8.33 10.31
CA TYR A 96 3.70 7.95 10.01
C TYR A 96 3.21 6.90 11.01
N ASP A 97 3.35 7.23 12.29
CA ASP A 97 2.94 6.40 13.42
C ASP A 97 1.41 6.40 13.61
N LYS A 98 0.92 5.56 14.53
CA LYS A 98 -0.51 5.48 14.85
C LYS A 98 -1.13 6.85 15.17
N LYS A 99 -0.44 7.71 15.93
CA LYS A 99 -0.96 9.01 16.36
C LYS A 99 -1.12 9.94 15.17
N VAL A 100 -0.11 10.02 14.32
CA VAL A 100 -0.14 10.80 13.07
C VAL A 100 -1.22 10.28 12.12
N VAL A 101 -1.35 8.96 11.94
CA VAL A 101 -2.40 8.40 11.08
C VAL A 101 -3.79 8.70 11.63
N SER A 102 -4.01 8.58 12.94
CA SER A 102 -5.27 8.95 13.58
C SER A 102 -5.61 10.43 13.38
N LEU A 103 -4.63 11.33 13.46
CA LEU A 103 -4.85 12.76 13.20
C LEU A 103 -5.23 13.04 11.74
N ILE A 104 -4.60 12.35 10.79
CA ILE A 104 -4.85 12.56 9.35
C ILE A 104 -6.21 11.98 8.93
N PHE A 105 -6.48 10.73 9.30
CA PHE A 105 -7.57 9.91 8.77
C PHE A 105 -8.69 9.62 9.78
N GLY A 106 -8.46 9.83 11.07
CA GLY A 106 -9.35 9.39 12.13
C GLY A 106 -9.01 7.98 12.65
N ASP A 107 -9.47 7.72 13.87
CA ASP A 107 -9.14 6.52 14.65
C ASP A 107 -9.62 5.21 13.99
N GLU A 108 -10.77 5.24 13.30
CA GLU A 108 -11.30 4.05 12.65
C GLU A 108 -10.43 3.57 11.48
N ILE A 109 -10.02 4.51 10.60
CA ILE A 109 -9.17 4.21 9.45
C ILE A 109 -7.76 3.84 9.91
N GLN A 110 -7.24 4.56 10.92
CA GLN A 110 -5.98 4.22 11.56
C GLN A 110 -5.98 2.76 12.04
N LYS A 111 -6.97 2.37 12.84
CA LYS A 111 -7.05 1.00 13.37
C LYS A 111 -7.13 -0.04 12.26
N LYS A 112 -8.06 0.13 11.32
CA LYS A 112 -8.27 -0.82 10.22
C LYS A 112 -7.04 -0.93 9.32
N GLY A 113 -6.39 0.19 8.99
CA GLY A 113 -5.20 0.25 8.17
C GLY A 113 -3.98 -0.41 8.84
N PHE A 114 -3.78 -0.19 10.14
CA PHE A 114 -2.70 -0.83 10.89
C PHE A 114 -2.94 -2.33 11.05
N ASP A 115 -4.14 -2.75 11.46
CA ASP A 115 -4.51 -4.16 11.58
C ASP A 115 -4.27 -4.91 10.27
N TYR A 116 -4.62 -4.27 9.15
CA TYR A 116 -4.39 -4.81 7.83
C TYR A 116 -2.89 -4.95 7.51
N SER A 117 -2.10 -3.89 7.70
CA SER A 117 -0.67 -3.91 7.40
C SER A 117 0.09 -4.93 8.26
N PHE A 118 -0.29 -5.09 9.54
CA PHE A 118 0.25 -6.14 10.41
C PHE A 118 -0.13 -7.54 9.93
N ARG A 119 -1.39 -7.75 9.51
CA ARG A 119 -1.81 -9.02 8.91
C ARG A 119 -1.00 -9.33 7.65
N ILE A 120 -0.82 -8.38 6.74
CA ILE A 120 0.02 -8.59 5.55
C ILE A 120 1.46 -8.93 5.92
N ARG A 121 2.04 -8.21 6.87
CA ARG A 121 3.39 -8.49 7.35
C ARG A 121 3.53 -9.90 7.93
N SER A 122 2.49 -10.40 8.60
CA SER A 122 2.50 -11.74 9.22
C SER A 122 2.70 -12.89 8.22
N PHE A 123 2.34 -12.70 6.94
CA PHE A 123 2.57 -13.70 5.89
C PHE A 123 4.05 -13.87 5.54
N LYS A 124 4.93 -12.94 5.94
CA LYS A 124 6.38 -12.97 5.72
C LYS A 124 6.70 -13.26 4.24
N LEU A 125 6.12 -12.46 3.36
CA LEU A 125 6.27 -12.61 1.92
C LEU A 125 7.73 -12.35 1.52
N THR A 126 8.22 -13.13 0.55
CA THR A 126 9.50 -12.90 -0.11
C THR A 126 9.41 -11.69 -1.05
N GLU A 127 10.54 -11.10 -1.44
CA GLU A 127 10.55 -10.00 -2.43
C GLU A 127 9.83 -10.35 -3.73
N VAL A 128 9.98 -11.58 -4.20
CA VAL A 128 9.36 -12.08 -5.43
C VAL A 128 7.84 -12.17 -5.26
N GLU A 129 7.38 -12.74 -4.15
CA GLU A 129 5.95 -12.79 -3.81
C GLU A 129 5.38 -11.37 -3.70
N VAL A 130 6.12 -10.43 -3.10
CA VAL A 130 5.71 -9.01 -3.02
C VAL A 130 5.54 -8.41 -4.43
N ALA A 131 6.55 -8.51 -5.28
CA ALA A 131 6.51 -7.93 -6.61
C ALA A 131 5.36 -8.49 -7.47
N LEU A 132 5.18 -9.82 -7.46
CA LEU A 132 4.14 -10.50 -8.22
C LEU A 132 2.74 -10.18 -7.69
N SER A 133 2.57 -10.15 -6.36
CA SER A 133 1.30 -9.75 -5.75
C SER A 133 0.91 -8.34 -6.13
N ALA A 134 1.84 -7.38 -6.15
CA ALA A 134 1.50 -6.00 -6.53
C ALA A 134 0.92 -5.91 -7.95
N ALA A 135 1.48 -6.66 -8.91
CA ALA A 135 0.94 -6.76 -10.27
C ALA A 135 -0.41 -7.50 -10.31
N PHE A 136 -0.56 -8.58 -9.53
CA PHE A 136 -1.82 -9.31 -9.39
C PHE A 136 -2.93 -8.43 -8.79
N ILE A 137 -2.63 -7.63 -7.77
CA ILE A 137 -3.53 -6.67 -7.13
C ILE A 137 -4.04 -5.66 -8.15
N LEU A 138 -3.12 -5.02 -8.90
CA LEU A 138 -3.45 -4.03 -9.92
C LEU A 138 -4.37 -4.59 -11.00
N THR A 139 -4.19 -5.85 -11.40
CA THR A 139 -5.03 -6.46 -12.44
C THR A 139 -6.34 -7.04 -11.92
N THR A 140 -6.41 -7.42 -10.64
CA THR A 140 -7.60 -8.07 -10.04
C THR A 140 -8.65 -7.06 -9.61
N PHE A 141 -8.24 -5.97 -8.97
CA PHE A 141 -9.16 -5.08 -8.26
C PHE A 141 -9.54 -3.81 -9.03
N SER A 142 -8.89 -3.57 -10.16
CA SER A 142 -9.17 -2.42 -11.01
C SER A 142 -10.46 -2.61 -11.82
N LYS A 143 -11.24 -1.54 -11.94
CA LYS A 143 -12.57 -1.52 -12.55
C LYS A 143 -12.61 -0.49 -13.68
N ASN A 144 -13.68 -0.56 -14.49
CA ASN A 144 -13.99 0.42 -15.54
C ASN A 144 -12.86 0.63 -16.57
N LEU A 145 -12.12 -0.45 -16.86
CA LEU A 145 -11.03 -0.45 -17.82
C LEU A 145 -11.57 -0.61 -19.24
N SER A 146 -10.90 0.03 -20.19
CA SER A 146 -11.28 0.08 -21.59
C SER A 146 -10.87 -1.22 -22.29
N ASN A 147 -9.68 -1.73 -22.00
CA ASN A 147 -9.15 -2.97 -22.58
C ASN A 147 -9.22 -4.14 -21.57
N MET A 148 -10.42 -4.63 -21.31
CA MET A 148 -10.66 -5.71 -20.35
C MET A 148 -9.97 -7.02 -20.74
N ASP A 149 -9.76 -7.30 -22.03
CA ASP A 149 -9.14 -8.55 -22.47
C ASP A 149 -7.63 -8.57 -22.17
N LEU A 150 -6.94 -7.46 -22.40
CA LEU A 150 -5.55 -7.29 -21.97
C LEU A 150 -5.42 -7.46 -20.44
N VAL A 151 -6.33 -6.88 -19.67
CA VAL A 151 -6.28 -6.94 -18.21
C VAL A 151 -6.47 -8.37 -17.72
N LYS A 152 -7.39 -9.14 -18.32
CA LYS A 152 -7.57 -10.56 -18.03
C LYS A 152 -6.31 -11.36 -18.37
N GLU A 153 -5.70 -11.12 -19.52
CA GLU A 153 -4.44 -11.76 -19.93
C GLU A 153 -3.33 -11.52 -18.89
N LEU A 154 -3.14 -10.25 -18.49
CA LEU A 154 -2.17 -9.88 -17.46
C LEU A 154 -2.53 -10.52 -16.11
N ASN A 155 -3.80 -10.52 -15.72
CA ASN A 155 -4.25 -11.13 -14.47
C ASN A 155 -3.95 -12.63 -14.43
N GLU A 156 -4.23 -13.36 -15.50
CA GLU A 156 -3.91 -14.79 -15.61
C GLU A 156 -2.41 -15.03 -15.54
N TYR A 157 -1.61 -14.22 -16.24
CA TYR A 157 -0.16 -14.32 -16.22
C TYR A 157 0.41 -14.12 -14.80
N TYR A 158 0.08 -13.00 -14.17
CA TYR A 158 0.59 -12.67 -12.84
C TYR A 158 0.00 -13.57 -11.75
N GLY A 159 -1.24 -14.04 -11.89
CA GLY A 159 -1.86 -15.02 -11.00
C GLY A 159 -1.13 -16.36 -11.06
N ARG A 160 -0.82 -16.87 -12.25
CA ARG A 160 -0.04 -18.12 -12.42
C ARG A 160 1.40 -17.96 -11.90
N ALA A 161 2.05 -16.84 -12.19
CA ALA A 161 3.40 -16.56 -11.70
C ALA A 161 3.44 -16.48 -10.16
N LEU A 162 2.46 -15.80 -9.55
CA LEU A 162 2.34 -15.70 -8.09
C LEU A 162 2.09 -17.08 -7.46
N TYR A 163 1.17 -17.86 -8.01
CA TYR A 163 0.90 -19.23 -7.55
C TYR A 163 2.14 -20.13 -7.65
N TYR A 164 2.89 -20.01 -8.74
CA TYR A 164 4.16 -20.71 -8.90
C TYR A 164 5.19 -20.28 -7.83
N ALA A 165 5.33 -18.98 -7.57
CA ALA A 165 6.21 -18.48 -6.51
C ALA A 165 5.83 -19.00 -5.12
N PHE A 166 4.52 -19.03 -4.78
CA PHE A 166 4.03 -19.65 -3.55
C PHE A 166 4.39 -21.13 -3.45
N THR A 167 4.23 -21.87 -4.56
CA THR A 167 4.55 -23.30 -4.62
C THR A 167 6.06 -23.54 -4.41
N LEU A 168 6.92 -22.74 -5.07
CA LEU A 168 8.37 -22.81 -4.88
C LEU A 168 8.80 -22.56 -3.43
N ASN A 169 8.13 -21.61 -2.76
CA ASN A 169 8.36 -21.30 -1.35
C ASN A 169 7.62 -22.25 -0.39
N LYS A 170 7.04 -23.36 -0.89
CA LYS A 170 6.33 -24.37 -0.11
C LYS A 170 5.18 -23.79 0.74
N ARG A 171 4.54 -22.71 0.26
CA ARG A 171 3.33 -22.17 0.89
C ARG A 171 2.20 -23.20 0.70
N ASN A 172 1.49 -23.51 1.77
CA ASN A 172 0.37 -24.45 1.73
C ASN A 172 -0.91 -23.75 1.26
N ARG A 173 -1.97 -24.55 1.06
CA ARG A 173 -3.28 -24.05 0.63
C ARG A 173 -3.86 -23.02 1.61
N ASP A 174 -3.82 -23.31 2.90
CA ASP A 174 -4.35 -22.41 3.94
C ASP A 174 -3.66 -21.05 3.91
N PHE A 175 -2.35 -21.01 3.71
CA PHE A 175 -1.61 -19.77 3.53
C PHE A 175 -2.15 -18.96 2.35
N ILE A 176 -2.32 -19.60 1.19
CA ILE A 176 -2.76 -18.95 -0.04
C ILE A 176 -4.18 -18.42 0.15
N GLU A 177 -5.10 -19.24 0.67
CA GLU A 177 -6.49 -18.84 0.89
C GLU A 177 -6.60 -17.67 1.87
N ASN A 178 -5.87 -17.71 2.99
CA ASN A 178 -5.85 -16.61 3.96
C ASN A 178 -5.23 -15.34 3.37
N TYR A 179 -4.15 -15.47 2.59
CA TYR A 179 -3.50 -14.33 1.96
C TYR A 179 -4.40 -13.66 0.93
N ILE A 180 -5.02 -14.44 0.04
CA ILE A 180 -5.99 -13.91 -0.94
C ILE A 180 -7.21 -13.31 -0.22
N GLY A 181 -7.68 -13.92 0.87
CA GLY A 181 -8.74 -13.39 1.71
C GLY A 181 -8.42 -12.01 2.30
N GLU A 182 -7.17 -11.76 2.70
CA GLU A 182 -6.73 -10.43 3.09
C GLU A 182 -6.66 -9.47 1.89
N LEU A 183 -6.13 -9.89 0.74
CA LEU A 183 -6.09 -9.03 -0.46
C LEU A 183 -7.49 -8.59 -0.90
N CYS A 184 -8.52 -9.42 -0.76
CA CYS A 184 -9.90 -9.06 -1.10
C CYS A 184 -10.46 -7.86 -0.30
N LYS A 185 -9.82 -7.44 0.79
CA LYS A 185 -10.21 -6.26 1.56
C LYS A 185 -9.68 -4.95 0.96
N PHE A 186 -8.77 -5.03 -0.02
CA PHE A 186 -8.14 -3.88 -0.66
C PHE A 186 -9.10 -2.84 -1.24
N PRO A 187 -10.11 -3.21 -2.04
CA PRO A 187 -11.04 -2.22 -2.58
C PRO A 187 -11.75 -1.42 -1.48
N GLN A 188 -12.16 -2.10 -0.40
CA GLN A 188 -12.81 -1.44 0.73
C GLN A 188 -11.87 -0.45 1.42
N MET A 189 -10.62 -0.85 1.68
CA MET A 189 -9.65 0.06 2.30
C MET A 189 -9.33 1.26 1.41
N ASN A 190 -9.21 1.05 0.10
CA ASN A 190 -8.96 2.15 -0.82
C ASN A 190 -10.08 3.19 -0.76
N ASN A 191 -11.34 2.73 -0.80
CA ASN A 191 -12.50 3.59 -0.65
C ASN A 191 -12.49 4.31 0.69
N MET A 192 -12.25 3.61 1.80
CA MET A 192 -12.17 4.25 3.13
C MET A 192 -11.15 5.39 3.19
N CYS A 193 -9.98 5.22 2.55
CA CYS A 193 -8.96 6.27 2.52
C CYS A 193 -9.33 7.43 1.57
N LEU A 194 -10.07 7.17 0.51
CA LEU A 194 -10.58 8.18 -0.44
C LEU A 194 -11.78 8.95 0.13
N ASP A 195 -12.63 8.27 0.89
CA ASP A 195 -13.87 8.79 1.51
C ASP A 195 -13.58 9.63 2.76
N VAL A 196 -12.32 9.87 3.12
CA VAL A 196 -11.98 10.89 4.11
C VAL A 196 -12.29 12.24 3.49
N ASP A 197 -13.54 12.68 3.71
CA ASP A 197 -14.27 13.88 3.25
C ASP A 197 -13.50 15.22 3.42
N TYR A 198 -12.24 15.21 3.86
CA TYR A 198 -11.48 16.35 4.32
C TYR A 198 -10.01 16.40 3.82
N ILE A 199 -9.63 15.62 2.81
CA ILE A 199 -8.30 15.80 2.17
C ILE A 199 -8.31 16.98 1.15
N PHE A 200 -9.49 17.42 0.67
CA PHE A 200 -9.58 18.34 -0.48
C PHE A 200 -10.66 19.44 -0.44
N ASN A 201 -11.33 19.70 0.69
CA ASN A 201 -12.17 20.90 0.87
C ASN A 201 -11.70 21.72 2.07
#